data_AF-A0A2M9NZX8-F1
#
_entry.id   AF-A0A2M9NZX8-F1
#
_cell.length_a   1.000
_cell.length_b   1.000
_cell.length_c   1.000
_cell.angle_alpha   90.00
_cell.angle_beta   90.00
_cell.angle_gamma   90.00
#
_symmetry.space_group_name_H-M   'P 1'
#
loop_
_entity.id
_entity.type
_entity.pdbx_description
1 polymer ?
#
loop_
_entity_poly.entity_id
_entity_poly.type
_entity_poly.pdbx_seq_one_letter_code
_entity_poly.pdbx_strand_id
1 'polypeptide(L)'
;MGDIIDFFLGNPFLIIILIGIVSSMLGRKKQSQQSDAPNGPPKKKWQDVMRELQGEGQGNQQQGPAPAPVRKVEQQAPQAAEIIDETKNEANQRIAELRRLQQKYDQERLYQKAKADNIASAISDNRSPVYRKGPSFGKKQLIDGIIMSEVLGPPRAKRSLQRSRK
;
A
#
# COMPACT_ATOMS: atom_id res chain seq x y z
N MET A 1 -50.10 -31.12 -3.72
CA MET A 1 -48.78 -31.46 -4.31
C MET A 1 -48.79 -31.42 -5.85
N GLY A 2 -49.95 -31.42 -6.54
CA GLY A 2 -50.01 -31.29 -8.01
C GLY A 2 -49.73 -29.88 -8.52
N ASP A 3 -50.20 -28.85 -7.82
CA ASP A 3 -50.14 -27.45 -8.28
C ASP A 3 -48.72 -26.92 -8.52
N ILE A 4 -47.74 -27.42 -7.76
CA ILE A 4 -46.33 -27.05 -7.91
C ILE A 4 -45.76 -27.68 -9.19
N ILE A 5 -46.12 -28.95 -9.45
CA ILE A 5 -45.68 -29.68 -10.64
C ILE A 5 -46.32 -29.04 -11.88
N ASP A 6 -47.59 -28.69 -11.83
CA ASP A 6 -48.32 -28.03 -12.92
C ASP A 6 -47.79 -26.62 -13.21
N PHE A 7 -47.33 -25.89 -12.18
CA PHE A 7 -46.68 -24.59 -12.34
C PHE A 7 -45.34 -24.69 -13.10
N PHE A 8 -44.54 -25.73 -12.83
CA PHE A 8 -43.28 -25.97 -13.56
C PHE A 8 -43.53 -26.51 -14.98
N LEU A 9 -44.56 -27.35 -15.18
CA LEU A 9 -44.93 -27.86 -16.50
C LEU A 9 -45.57 -26.78 -17.39
N GLY A 10 -46.29 -25.82 -16.80
CA GLY A 10 -46.87 -24.67 -17.48
C GLY A 10 -45.84 -23.68 -18.01
N ASN A 11 -44.58 -23.77 -17.56
CA ASN A 11 -43.49 -22.93 -18.05
C ASN A 11 -42.15 -23.70 -18.11
N PRO A 12 -41.81 -24.34 -19.25
CA PRO A 12 -40.62 -25.16 -19.38
C PRO A 12 -39.31 -24.39 -19.19
N PHE A 13 -39.31 -23.07 -19.34
CA PHE A 13 -38.13 -22.24 -19.07
C PHE A 13 -37.76 -22.23 -17.58
N LEU A 14 -38.74 -22.30 -16.68
CA LEU A 14 -38.47 -22.36 -15.24
C LEU A 14 -37.74 -23.64 -14.85
N ILE A 15 -38.03 -24.76 -15.51
CA ILE A 15 -37.35 -26.04 -15.30
C ILE A 15 -35.88 -25.93 -15.72
N ILE A 16 -35.59 -25.33 -16.87
CA ILE A 16 -34.22 -25.14 -17.37
C ILE A 16 -33.40 -24.26 -16.42
N ILE A 17 -34.00 -23.17 -15.92
CA ILE A 17 -33.36 -22.27 -14.96
C ILE A 17 -33.09 -23.00 -13.63
N LEU A 18 -34.06 -23.77 -13.14
CA LEU A 18 -33.92 -24.53 -11.89
C LEU A 18 -32.79 -25.57 -11.99
N ILE A 19 -32.74 -26.32 -13.10
CA ILE A 19 -31.64 -27.27 -13.37
C ILE A 19 -30.31 -26.53 -13.44
N GLY A 20 -30.24 -25.38 -14.12
CA GLY A 20 -29.02 -24.58 -14.20
C GLY A 20 -28.49 -24.13 -12.84
N ILE A 21 -29.38 -23.71 -11.93
CA ILE A 21 -29.02 -23.33 -10.56
C ILE A 21 -28.48 -24.53 -9.78
N VAL A 22 -29.18 -25.67 -9.84
CA VAL A 22 -28.78 -26.90 -9.13
C VAL A 22 -27.45 -27.44 -9.67
N SER A 23 -27.26 -27.47 -11.00
CA SER A 23 -26.02 -27.88 -11.66
C SER A 23 -24.85 -26.94 -11.33
N SER A 24 -25.09 -25.62 -11.23
CA SER A 24 -24.05 -24.66 -10.85
C SER A 24 -23.60 -24.82 -9.40
N MET A 25 -24.47 -25.29 -8.50
CA MET A 25 -24.10 -25.57 -7.12
C MET A 25 -23.32 -26.88 -6.98
N LEU A 26 -23.66 -27.89 -7.77
CA LEU A 26 -23.03 -29.23 -7.68
C LEU A 26 -21.69 -29.33 -8.45
N GLY A 27 -21.48 -28.52 -9.49
CA GLY A 27 -20.29 -28.57 -10.34
C GLY A 27 -18.99 -28.01 -9.73
N ARG A 28 -19.00 -27.45 -8.52
CA ARG A 28 -17.82 -26.77 -7.92
C ARG A 28 -16.84 -27.68 -7.18
N LYS A 29 -16.87 -29.00 -7.39
CA LYS A 29 -15.98 -29.94 -6.68
C LYS A 29 -15.38 -30.98 -7.62
N LYS A 30 -14.45 -30.57 -8.49
CA LYS A 30 -13.33 -31.36 -9.04
C LYS A 30 -12.57 -30.52 -10.07
N GLN A 31 -11.56 -29.78 -9.63
CA GLN A 31 -10.43 -29.40 -10.49
C GLN A 31 -9.21 -29.07 -9.62
N SER A 32 -8.59 -30.12 -9.09
CA SER A 32 -7.34 -30.03 -8.34
C SER A 32 -6.55 -31.32 -8.50
N GLN A 33 -5.87 -31.43 -9.64
CA GLN A 33 -4.76 -32.33 -10.02
C GLN A 33 -4.67 -32.08 -11.53
N GLN A 34 -3.61 -31.51 -12.10
CA GLN A 34 -2.22 -31.89 -11.97
C GLN A 34 -1.42 -30.76 -12.63
N SER A 35 -0.43 -30.19 -11.94
CA SER A 35 0.57 -29.34 -12.58
C SER A 35 1.94 -29.89 -12.18
N ASP A 36 2.48 -30.68 -13.10
CA ASP A 36 3.88 -31.05 -13.13
C ASP A 36 4.74 -29.78 -13.17
N ALA A 37 5.71 -29.70 -12.27
CA ALA A 37 6.79 -28.72 -12.37
C ALA A 37 7.74 -29.13 -13.51
N PRO A 38 8.40 -28.16 -14.17
CA PRO A 38 9.87 -28.20 -14.05
C PRO A 38 10.54 -26.81 -13.94
N ASN A 39 11.68 -26.81 -13.25
CA ASN A 39 12.81 -25.89 -13.37
C ASN A 39 12.56 -24.38 -13.37
N GLY A 40 12.49 -23.79 -12.17
CA GLY A 40 12.82 -22.38 -11.95
C GLY A 40 14.02 -22.27 -10.98
N PRO A 41 14.97 -21.36 -11.20
CA PRO A 41 16.11 -21.19 -10.29
C PRO A 41 15.64 -20.82 -8.87
N PRO A 42 16.38 -21.22 -7.82
CA PRO A 42 15.96 -21.00 -6.45
C PRO A 42 15.80 -19.50 -6.18
N LYS A 43 14.63 -19.11 -5.66
CA LYS A 43 14.34 -17.73 -5.27
C LYS A 43 15.30 -17.34 -4.14
N LYS A 44 16.29 -16.50 -4.44
CA LYS A 44 17.16 -15.90 -3.40
C LYS A 44 16.28 -15.18 -2.38
N LYS A 45 16.57 -15.40 -1.10
CA LYS A 45 15.83 -14.77 0.00
C LYS A 45 16.10 -13.26 -0.06
N TRP A 46 15.05 -12.47 0.13
CA TRP A 46 15.11 -10.99 0.09
C TRP A 46 16.19 -10.39 1.00
N GLN A 47 16.59 -11.14 2.04
CA GLN A 47 17.63 -10.79 2.99
C GLN A 47 19.04 -10.77 2.36
N ASP A 48 19.31 -11.64 1.38
CA ASP A 48 20.61 -11.71 0.71
C ASP A 48 20.78 -10.57 -0.30
N VAL A 49 19.68 -10.19 -0.97
CA VAL A 49 19.66 -9.05 -1.91
C VAL A 49 19.87 -7.72 -1.17
N MET A 50 19.31 -7.56 0.03
CA MET A 50 19.53 -6.36 0.84
C MET A 50 20.98 -6.26 1.35
N ARG A 51 21.60 -7.40 1.68
CA ARG A 51 22.99 -7.44 2.16
C ARG A 51 23.99 -7.09 1.05
N GLU A 52 23.71 -7.48 -0.18
CA GLU A 52 24.54 -7.16 -1.36
C GLU A 52 24.45 -5.65 -1.69
N LEU A 53 23.26 -5.04 -1.60
CA LEU A 53 23.07 -3.59 -1.77
C LEU A 53 23.71 -2.73 -0.67
N GLN A 54 23.95 -3.30 0.52
CA GLN A 54 24.55 -2.60 1.65
C GLN A 54 26.07 -2.81 1.77
N GLY A 55 26.65 -3.70 0.95
CA GLY A 55 28.04 -4.17 1.05
C GLY A 55 29.11 -3.35 0.31
N GLU A 56 28.74 -2.44 -0.59
CA GLU A 56 29.72 -1.71 -1.43
C GLU A 56 30.12 -0.33 -0.85
N GLY A 57 30.45 -0.28 0.45
CA GLY A 57 30.76 0.98 1.14
C GLY A 57 31.66 0.91 2.37
N GLN A 58 32.46 -0.14 2.56
CA GLN A 58 33.45 -0.20 3.65
C GLN A 58 34.85 -0.52 3.11
N GLY A 59 35.40 0.48 2.42
CA GLY A 59 36.84 0.62 2.27
C GLY A 59 37.41 1.32 3.51
N ASN A 60 38.20 0.58 4.29
CA ASN A 60 39.38 1.05 5.01
C ASN A 60 39.18 2.14 6.09
N GLN A 61 39.03 1.75 7.36
CA GLN A 61 39.54 2.55 8.48
C GLN A 61 40.23 1.67 9.52
N GLN A 62 41.47 2.09 9.79
CA GLN A 62 42.51 1.41 10.53
C GLN A 62 42.27 1.47 12.03
N GLN A 63 42.83 0.48 12.72
CA GLN A 63 43.01 0.41 14.17
C GLN A 63 43.74 1.66 14.69
N GLY A 64 43.20 2.26 15.76
CA GLY A 64 43.86 3.28 16.57
C GLY A 64 43.72 2.97 18.07
N PRO A 65 44.69 3.39 18.92
CA PRO A 65 44.94 2.79 20.24
C PRO A 65 43.98 3.29 21.34
N ALA A 66 43.82 2.48 22.39
CA ALA A 66 42.95 2.70 23.54
C ALA A 66 43.22 4.05 24.27
N PRO A 67 42.17 4.73 24.80
CA PRO A 67 42.34 5.95 25.57
C PRO A 67 42.76 5.66 27.02
N ALA A 68 43.71 6.46 27.52
CA ALA A 68 44.18 6.50 28.89
C ALA A 68 43.11 7.04 29.88
N PRO A 69 43.20 6.74 31.19
CA PRO A 69 42.17 7.09 32.16
C PRO A 69 42.11 8.59 32.44
N VAL A 70 40.91 9.16 32.31
CA VAL A 70 40.60 10.57 32.56
C VAL A 70 40.69 10.85 34.06
N ARG A 71 41.63 11.72 34.47
CA ARG A 71 41.70 12.30 35.82
C ARG A 71 41.15 13.73 35.79
N LYS A 72 40.27 14.00 36.77
CA LYS A 72 39.75 15.31 37.26
C LYS A 72 38.61 15.94 36.46
N VAL A 73 37.38 15.69 36.92
CA VAL A 73 36.21 16.55 36.67
C VAL A 73 35.55 16.83 38.01
N GLU A 74 36.00 17.86 38.73
CA GLU A 74 35.31 18.32 39.95
C GLU A 74 35.26 19.85 40.11
N GLN A 75 35.51 20.63 39.05
CA GLN A 75 35.54 22.10 39.18
C GLN A 75 34.75 22.88 38.12
N GLN A 76 33.82 22.25 37.39
CA GLN A 76 32.95 22.93 36.40
C GLN A 76 31.47 22.63 36.64
N ALA A 77 30.98 22.81 37.88
CA ALA A 77 29.57 22.58 38.21
C ALA A 77 28.62 23.77 37.93
N PRO A 78 29.00 25.06 38.07
CA PRO A 78 28.01 26.14 37.92
C PRO A 78 27.76 26.59 36.47
N GLN A 79 28.76 26.52 35.58
CA GLN A 79 28.59 26.94 34.18
C GLN A 79 27.88 25.89 33.31
N ALA A 80 27.96 24.60 33.67
CA ALA A 80 27.26 23.53 32.96
C ALA A 80 25.74 23.58 33.19
N ALA A 81 25.28 23.99 34.38
CA ALA A 81 23.85 24.05 34.71
C ALA A 81 23.10 25.13 33.91
N GLU A 82 23.73 26.30 33.71
CA GLU A 82 23.12 27.43 32.99
C GLU A 82 22.96 27.14 31.49
N ILE A 83 23.97 26.52 30.86
CA ILE A 83 23.93 26.10 29.44
C ILE A 83 22.85 25.03 29.21
N ILE A 84 22.63 24.14 30.18
CA ILE A 84 21.62 23.07 30.09
C ILE A 84 20.20 23.64 30.15
N ASP A 85 19.96 24.69 30.94
CA ASP A 85 18.61 25.27 31.06
C ASP A 85 18.26 26.17 29.86
N GLU A 86 19.23 26.86 29.28
CA GLU A 86 19.03 27.63 28.05
C GLU A 86 18.73 26.71 26.85
N THR A 87 19.47 25.60 26.70
CA THR A 87 19.19 24.59 25.65
C THR A 87 17.85 23.87 25.84
N LYS A 88 17.43 23.60 27.08
CA LYS A 88 16.08 23.05 27.34
C LYS A 88 14.98 24.03 26.94
N ASN A 89 15.15 25.32 27.21
CA ASN A 89 14.17 26.34 26.86
C ASN A 89 14.02 26.47 25.34
N GLU A 90 15.12 26.50 24.59
CA GLU A 90 15.07 26.48 23.12
C GLU A 90 14.43 25.20 22.58
N ALA A 91 14.77 24.04 23.14
CA ALA A 91 14.16 22.78 22.75
C ALA A 91 12.65 22.77 22.99
N ASN A 92 12.19 23.27 24.14
CA ASN A 92 10.78 23.39 24.49
C ASN A 92 10.03 24.35 23.55
N GLN A 93 10.65 25.47 23.17
CA GLN A 93 10.08 26.40 22.19
C GLN A 93 9.91 25.74 20.81
N ARG A 94 10.93 25.04 20.32
CA ARG A 94 10.85 24.29 19.04
C ARG A 94 9.78 23.20 19.08
N ILE A 95 9.65 22.48 20.19
CA ILE A 95 8.60 21.47 20.37
C ILE A 95 7.21 22.11 20.34
N ALA A 96 7.04 23.28 20.96
CA ALA A 96 5.77 24.00 20.96
C ALA A 96 5.41 24.50 19.54
N GLU A 97 6.38 24.98 18.77
CA GLU A 97 6.19 25.38 17.38
C GLU A 97 5.80 24.20 16.49
N LEU A 98 6.51 23.08 16.59
CA LEU A 98 6.20 21.85 15.86
C LEU A 98 4.79 21.35 16.19
N ARG A 99 4.38 21.39 17.46
CA ARG A 99 3.03 21.01 17.88
C ARG A 99 1.98 21.93 17.26
N ARG A 100 2.21 23.25 17.23
CA ARG A 100 1.28 24.21 16.58
C ARG A 100 1.17 23.95 15.08
N LEU A 101 2.29 23.66 14.43
CA LEU A 101 2.31 23.35 13.00
C LEU A 101 1.54 22.07 12.71
N GLN A 102 1.76 21.02 13.51
CA GLN A 102 1.03 19.75 13.40
C GLN A 102 -0.48 19.96 13.55
N GLN A 103 -0.91 20.73 14.56
CA GLN A 103 -2.33 21.05 14.75
C GLN A 103 -2.95 21.77 13.55
N LYS A 104 -2.23 22.70 12.92
CA LYS A 104 -2.69 23.36 11.69
C LYS A 104 -2.85 22.36 10.54
N TYR A 105 -1.86 21.51 10.32
CA TYR A 105 -1.93 20.47 9.28
C TYR A 105 -3.07 19.49 9.52
N ASP A 106 -3.31 19.10 10.76
CA ASP A 106 -4.41 18.20 11.13
C ASP A 106 -5.76 18.87 10.87
N GLN A 107 -5.93 20.14 11.24
CA GLN A 107 -7.14 20.91 10.92
C GLN A 107 -7.37 21.05 9.42
N GLU A 108 -6.34 21.39 8.65
CA GLU A 108 -6.43 21.48 7.19
C GLU A 108 -6.79 20.13 6.56
N ARG A 109 -6.20 19.03 7.03
CA ARG A 109 -6.57 17.69 6.58
C ARG A 109 -8.02 17.36 6.88
N LEU A 110 -8.50 17.66 8.09
CA LEU A 110 -9.89 17.43 8.47
C LEU A 110 -10.84 18.27 7.63
N TYR A 111 -10.52 19.54 7.39
CA TYR A 111 -11.30 20.43 6.54
C TYR A 111 -11.36 19.94 5.08
N GLN A 112 -10.21 19.57 4.51
CA GLN A 112 -10.14 19.05 3.14
C GLN A 112 -10.89 17.72 3.00
N LYS A 113 -10.79 16.84 4.01
CA LYS A 113 -11.56 15.60 4.03
C LYS A 113 -13.06 15.89 4.10
N ALA A 114 -13.51 16.76 5.00
CA ALA A 114 -14.91 17.15 5.09
C ALA A 114 -15.43 17.79 3.79
N LYS A 115 -14.62 18.61 3.12
CA LYS A 115 -14.95 19.19 1.81
C LYS A 115 -15.07 18.11 0.74
N ALA A 116 -14.13 17.17 0.69
CA ALA A 116 -14.18 16.04 -0.25
C ALA A 116 -15.40 15.13 0.01
N ASP A 117 -15.73 14.87 1.27
CA ASP A 117 -16.90 14.06 1.66
C ASP A 117 -18.21 14.76 1.29
N ASN A 118 -18.31 16.09 1.46
CA ASN A 118 -19.46 16.87 1.02
C ASN A 118 -19.61 16.90 -0.51
N ILE A 119 -18.51 16.97 -1.25
CA ILE A 119 -18.53 16.89 -2.72
C ILE A 119 -18.93 15.48 -3.15
N ALA A 120 -18.41 14.44 -2.50
CA ALA A 120 -18.74 13.05 -2.79
C ALA A 120 -20.22 12.73 -2.47
N SER A 121 -20.79 13.28 -1.40
CA SER A 121 -22.20 13.10 -1.06
C SER A 121 -23.12 13.88 -2.00
N ALA A 122 -22.73 15.09 -2.43
CA ALA A 122 -23.48 15.87 -3.42
C ALA A 122 -23.47 15.24 -4.82
N ILE A 123 -22.40 14.54 -5.17
CA ILE A 123 -22.23 13.88 -6.48
C ILE A 123 -22.74 12.42 -6.46
N SER A 124 -23.04 11.85 -5.30
CA SER A 124 -23.59 10.50 -5.13
C SER A 124 -25.09 10.44 -5.53
N ASP A 125 -25.42 10.87 -6.75
CA ASP A 125 -26.72 10.62 -7.33
C ASP A 125 -26.74 9.21 -7.94
N ASN A 126 -27.00 8.21 -7.10
CA ASN A 126 -27.20 6.81 -7.52
C ASN A 126 -28.46 6.62 -8.40
N ARG A 127 -29.24 7.67 -8.65
CA ARG A 127 -30.43 7.66 -9.50
C ARG A 127 -30.23 8.42 -10.81
N SER A 128 -29.13 9.16 -11.00
CA SER A 128 -28.89 9.84 -12.27
C SER A 128 -28.44 8.84 -13.35
N PRO A 129 -29.01 8.91 -14.57
CA PRO A 129 -28.53 8.10 -15.70
C PRO A 129 -27.13 8.52 -16.18
N VAL A 130 -26.64 9.69 -15.75
CA VAL A 130 -25.36 10.30 -16.13
C VAL A 130 -24.22 9.83 -15.20
N TYR A 131 -24.47 9.64 -13.90
CA TYR A 131 -23.46 9.27 -12.93
C TYR A 131 -23.53 7.77 -12.58
N ARG A 132 -22.85 6.95 -13.38
CA ARG A 132 -22.63 5.55 -13.04
C ARG A 132 -21.33 5.44 -12.26
N LYS A 133 -21.41 4.94 -11.01
CA LYS A 133 -20.23 4.58 -10.23
C LYS A 133 -19.37 3.66 -11.09
N GLY A 134 -18.15 4.10 -11.39
CA GLY A 134 -17.22 3.35 -12.22
C GLY A 134 -16.98 1.94 -11.67
N PRO A 135 -16.43 1.02 -12.49
CA PRO A 135 -16.14 -0.33 -12.05
C PRO A 135 -15.29 -0.31 -10.76
N SER A 136 -15.77 -1.03 -9.74
CA SER A 136 -15.04 -1.20 -8.49
C SER A 136 -14.07 -2.36 -8.64
N PHE A 137 -12.76 -2.08 -8.61
CA PHE A 137 -11.73 -3.09 -8.75
C PHE A 137 -11.20 -3.56 -7.38
N GLY A 138 -11.07 -4.87 -7.22
CA GLY A 138 -10.30 -5.44 -6.10
C GLY A 138 -8.80 -5.29 -6.31
N LYS A 139 -7.99 -5.39 -5.24
CA LYS A 139 -6.52 -5.26 -5.31
C LYS A 139 -5.88 -6.19 -6.35
N LYS A 140 -6.34 -7.45 -6.44
CA LYS A 140 -5.86 -8.42 -7.46
C LYS A 140 -6.18 -7.94 -8.88
N GLN A 141 -7.43 -7.56 -9.14
CA GLN A 141 -7.87 -7.08 -10.46
C GLN A 141 -7.11 -5.83 -10.90
N LEU A 142 -6.77 -4.94 -9.97
CA LEU A 142 -5.95 -3.77 -10.26
C LEU A 142 -4.53 -4.18 -10.69
N ILE A 143 -3.92 -5.13 -9.96
CA ILE A 143 -2.59 -5.66 -10.30
C ILE A 143 -2.63 -6.36 -11.66
N ASP A 144 -3.62 -7.22 -11.89
CA ASP A 144 -3.79 -7.92 -13.16
C ASP A 144 -4.00 -6.93 -14.31
N GLY A 145 -4.79 -5.87 -14.11
CA GLY A 145 -4.98 -4.79 -15.08
C GLY A 145 -3.69 -4.04 -15.40
N ILE A 146 -2.84 -3.76 -14.40
CA ILE A 146 -1.53 -3.15 -14.61
C ILE A 146 -0.63 -4.09 -15.41
N ILE A 147 -0.58 -5.37 -15.06
CA ILE A 147 0.20 -6.38 -15.79
C ILE A 147 -0.28 -6.46 -17.24
N MET A 148 -1.60 -6.55 -17.46
CA MET A 148 -2.17 -6.58 -18.80
C MET A 148 -1.86 -5.30 -19.59
N SER A 149 -1.84 -4.13 -18.96
CA SER A 149 -1.48 -2.87 -19.63
C SER A 149 0.00 -2.82 -20.06
N GLU A 150 0.88 -3.53 -19.35
CA GLU A 150 2.29 -3.67 -19.71
C GLU A 150 2.49 -4.69 -20.84
N VAL A 151 1.75 -5.81 -20.80
CA VAL A 151 1.82 -6.87 -21.83
C VAL A 151 1.22 -6.41 -23.15
N LEU A 152 0.06 -5.73 -23.10
CA LEU A 152 -0.67 -5.28 -24.29
C LEU A 152 -0.25 -3.88 -24.75
N GLY A 153 0.51 -3.16 -23.93
CA GLY A 153 1.03 -1.83 -24.26
C GLY A 153 2.26 -1.90 -25.17
N PRO A 154 2.68 -0.77 -25.76
CA PRO A 154 3.96 -0.68 -26.45
C PRO A 154 5.10 -1.03 -25.47
N PRO A 155 6.10 -1.83 -25.88
CA PRO A 155 7.12 -2.32 -24.97
C PRO A 155 7.91 -1.17 -24.34
N ARG A 156 8.21 -1.25 -23.04
CA ARG A 156 9.00 -0.22 -22.33
C ARG A 156 10.35 0.06 -22.99
N ALA A 157 10.93 -0.93 -23.68
CA ALA A 157 12.16 -0.78 -24.46
C ALA A 157 12.07 0.25 -25.60
N LYS A 158 10.86 0.57 -26.09
CA LYS A 158 10.64 1.62 -27.10
C LYS A 158 10.53 3.04 -26.52
N ARG A 159 10.49 3.20 -25.20
CA ARG A 159 10.56 4.55 -24.61
C ARG A 159 11.98 5.07 -24.80
N SER A 160 12.13 6.15 -25.58
CA SER A 160 13.42 6.82 -25.70
C SER A 160 13.81 7.36 -24.32
N LEU A 161 15.08 7.18 -23.94
CA LEU A 161 15.64 7.74 -22.70
C LEU A 161 15.79 9.27 -22.75
N GLN A 162 15.24 9.93 -23.78
CA GLN A 162 15.27 11.37 -23.92
C GLN A 162 14.22 12.00 -23.00
N ARG A 163 14.42 11.86 -21.69
CA ARG A 163 13.76 12.75 -20.74
C ARG A 163 14.54 14.05 -20.71
N SER A 164 14.05 14.96 -21.56
CA SER A 164 13.96 16.40 -21.36
C SER A 164 14.67 16.92 -20.10
N ARG A 165 15.90 17.42 -20.30
CA ARG A 165 16.42 18.52 -19.48
C ARG A 165 15.48 19.71 -19.69
N LYS A 166 14.63 20.02 -18.72
CA LYS A 166 14.01 21.33 -18.54
C LYS A 166 13.84 21.56 -17.05
#